data_AF-A0A9P1BWD7-F1
#
_entry.id   AF-A0A9P1BWD7-F1
#
_cell.length_a   1.000
_cell.length_b   1.000
_cell.length_c   1.000
_cell.angle_alpha   90.00
_cell.angle_beta   90.00
_cell.angle_gamma   90.00
#
_symmetry.space_group_name_H-M   'P 1'
#
loop_
_entity.id
_entity.type
_entity.pdbx_description
1 polymer ?
#
loop_
_entity_poly.entity_id
_entity_poly.type
_entity_poly.pdbx_seq_one_letter_code
_entity_poly.pdbx_strand_id
1 'polypeptide(L)'
;MGVAGLKLASWFLCTVMVDAFKLLDVGPPRTGTQTMHEVMKILGLKPLHTGYEAESVRPALCGYLFGNGSLDDALAVFGGYDAAMDEPVMLMYEEIMAAFPEAKFLLTISDAERWFENYVELSRELRATGTISSKAFFTVCLETAHKCNPGAAILPISVQKTRTLA
;
A
#
# COMPACT_ATOMS: atom_id res chain seq x y z
N MET A 1 -21.79 -1.25 57.27
CA MET A 1 -20.56 -0.45 57.12
C MET A 1 -19.59 -1.25 56.26
N GLY A 2 -19.26 -0.76 55.07
CA GLY A 2 -18.43 -1.44 54.08
C GLY A 2 -18.44 -0.66 52.78
N VAL A 3 -17.64 0.40 52.73
CA VAL A 3 -17.42 1.23 51.54
C VAL A 3 -16.53 0.44 50.58
N ALA A 4 -17.09 -0.04 49.48
CA ALA A 4 -16.31 -0.58 48.36
C ALA A 4 -16.01 0.57 47.39
N GLY A 5 -14.77 1.03 47.42
CA GLY A 5 -14.26 2.10 46.57
C GLY A 5 -14.20 1.72 45.10
N LEU A 6 -14.82 2.56 44.27
CA LEU A 6 -14.25 3.22 43.10
C LEU A 6 -12.98 2.57 42.50
N LYS A 7 -13.13 1.94 41.33
CA LYS A 7 -12.08 1.93 40.29
C LYS A 7 -12.63 2.66 39.07
N LEU A 8 -12.56 3.99 39.11
CA LEU A 8 -12.54 4.80 37.90
C LEU A 8 -11.27 4.42 37.16
N ALA A 9 -11.41 3.63 36.10
CA ALA A 9 -10.30 3.38 35.20
C ALA A 9 -9.94 4.72 34.54
N SER A 10 -8.75 5.18 34.91
CA SER A 10 -8.08 6.37 34.40
C SER A 10 -7.73 6.18 32.93
N TRP A 11 -8.70 6.35 32.05
CA TRP A 11 -8.50 6.44 30.58
C TRP A 11 -8.29 7.88 30.10
N PHE A 12 -8.14 8.82 31.03
CA PHE A 12 -7.71 10.18 30.73
C PHE A 12 -6.24 10.30 31.09
N LEU A 13 -5.35 10.20 30.10
CA LEU A 13 -4.24 11.13 29.86
C LEU A 13 -3.34 10.57 28.75
N CYS A 14 -3.15 11.39 27.71
CA CYS A 14 -2.26 11.20 26.57
C CYS A 14 -2.80 10.33 25.42
N THR A 15 -3.82 10.84 24.72
CA THR A 15 -3.94 10.55 23.29
C THR A 15 -3.61 11.86 22.59
N VAL A 16 -2.34 12.05 22.21
CA VAL A 16 -2.10 12.69 20.92
C VAL A 16 -3.05 11.96 19.98
N MET A 17 -4.07 12.64 19.45
CA MET A 17 -4.92 12.07 18.40
C MET A 17 -3.97 11.74 17.25
N VAL A 18 -3.46 10.50 17.23
CA VAL A 18 -3.16 9.83 15.97
C VAL A 18 -4.50 9.89 15.27
N ASP A 19 -4.61 10.73 14.24
CA ASP A 19 -5.78 10.74 13.38
C ASP A 19 -6.02 9.28 12.97
N ALA A 20 -7.10 8.68 13.47
CA ALA A 20 -7.40 7.27 13.20
C ALA A 20 -7.47 7.08 11.68
N PHE A 21 -6.92 5.99 11.15
CA PHE A 21 -6.90 5.72 9.71
C PHE A 21 -8.33 5.73 9.13
N LYS A 22 -8.58 6.56 8.11
CA LYS A 22 -9.93 6.87 7.61
C LYS A 22 -10.21 6.32 6.22
N LEU A 23 -9.21 6.23 5.35
CA LEU A 23 -9.46 5.97 3.92
C LEU A 23 -8.33 5.18 3.25
N LEU A 24 -8.64 4.03 2.65
CA LEU A 24 -7.75 3.31 1.76
C LEU A 24 -8.25 3.40 0.31
N ASP A 25 -7.41 3.86 -0.61
CA ASP A 25 -7.59 3.61 -2.04
C ASP A 25 -7.04 2.22 -2.38
N VAL A 26 -7.95 1.33 -2.74
CA VAL A 26 -7.65 -0.05 -3.13
C VAL A 26 -7.38 -0.19 -4.65
N GLY A 27 -7.32 0.92 -5.38
CA GLY A 27 -6.95 0.96 -6.78
C GLY A 27 -5.48 0.59 -7.01
N PRO A 28 -5.16 -0.22 -8.05
CA PRO A 28 -3.79 -0.55 -8.40
C PRO A 28 -3.05 0.68 -8.95
N PRO A 29 -1.71 0.64 -9.07
CA PRO A 29 -0.95 1.74 -9.64
C PRO A 29 -1.45 2.03 -11.06
N ARG A 30 -1.34 3.29 -11.50
CA ARG A 30 -1.80 3.77 -12.83
C ARG A 30 -3.32 3.86 -13.02
N THR A 31 -4.10 3.84 -11.94
CA THR A 31 -5.56 4.10 -11.96
C THR A 31 -5.96 5.51 -11.52
N GLY A 32 -4.98 6.36 -11.21
CA GLY A 32 -5.21 7.72 -10.72
C GLY A 32 -4.72 7.98 -9.29
N THR A 33 -3.93 7.07 -8.70
CA THR A 33 -3.39 7.18 -7.33
C THR A 33 -2.70 8.52 -7.05
N GLN A 34 -1.93 9.06 -7.99
CA GLN A 34 -1.30 10.38 -7.83
C GLN A 34 -2.32 11.52 -7.77
N THR A 35 -3.38 11.47 -8.57
CA THR A 35 -4.47 12.44 -8.51
C THR A 35 -5.25 12.28 -7.19
N MET A 36 -5.50 11.05 -6.77
CA MET A 36 -6.16 10.76 -5.50
C MET A 36 -5.36 11.26 -4.29
N HIS A 37 -4.03 11.20 -4.32
CA HIS A 37 -3.17 11.80 -3.31
C HIS A 37 -3.46 13.29 -3.13
N GLU A 38 -3.53 14.05 -4.22
CA GLU A 38 -3.82 15.49 -4.16
C GLU A 38 -5.28 15.76 -3.76
N VAL A 39 -6.24 14.98 -4.24
CA VAL A 39 -7.65 15.09 -3.83
C VAL A 39 -7.80 14.87 -2.33
N MET A 40 -7.16 13.84 -1.76
CA MET A 40 -7.22 13.57 -0.33
C MET A 40 -6.63 14.71 0.50
N LYS A 41 -5.53 15.33 0.04
CA LYS A 41 -4.98 16.55 0.67
C LYS A 41 -5.96 17.72 0.62
N ILE A 42 -6.63 17.93 -0.52
CA ILE A 42 -7.68 18.96 -0.66
C ILE A 42 -8.84 18.71 0.31
N LEU A 43 -9.20 17.45 0.55
CA LEU A 43 -10.22 17.04 1.52
C LEU A 43 -9.75 17.11 2.98
N GLY A 44 -8.53 17.57 3.24
CA GLY A 44 -7.98 17.73 4.59
C GLY A 44 -7.43 16.45 5.22
N LEU A 45 -7.22 15.41 4.42
CA LEU A 45 -6.56 14.18 4.86
C LEU A 45 -5.03 14.32 4.73
N LYS A 46 -4.32 13.42 5.41
CA LYS A 46 -2.88 13.18 5.36
C LYS A 46 -2.63 11.85 4.65
N PRO A 47 -2.68 11.81 3.31
CA PRO A 47 -2.52 10.58 2.57
C PRO A 47 -1.06 10.11 2.52
N LEU A 48 -0.87 8.80 2.69
CA LEU A 48 0.34 8.09 2.35
C LEU A 48 0.25 7.57 0.91
N HIS A 49 1.10 8.07 0.01
CA HIS A 49 1.33 7.44 -1.29
C HIS A 49 2.61 6.59 -1.20
N THR A 50 2.48 5.27 -1.17
CA THR A 50 3.61 4.35 -0.94
C THR A 50 4.66 4.36 -2.05
N GLY A 51 4.30 4.81 -3.26
CA GLY A 51 5.25 5.10 -4.32
C GLY A 51 6.13 6.34 -4.07
N TYR A 52 5.68 7.32 -3.27
CA TYR A 52 6.44 8.53 -2.95
C TYR A 52 7.32 8.34 -1.72
N GLU A 53 6.81 7.62 -0.71
CA GLU A 53 7.50 7.34 0.55
C GLU A 53 8.19 5.97 0.54
N ALA A 54 8.65 5.52 -0.62
CA ALA A 54 9.08 4.15 -0.88
C ALA A 54 10.12 3.62 0.12
N GLU A 55 11.14 4.42 0.43
CA GLU A 55 12.25 4.02 1.30
C GLU A 55 11.83 3.83 2.76
N SER A 56 10.90 4.66 3.26
CA SER A 56 10.48 4.66 4.66
C SER A 56 9.40 3.61 4.94
N VAL A 57 8.53 3.31 3.97
CA VAL A 57 7.36 2.47 4.22
C VAL A 57 7.44 1.07 3.61
N ARG A 58 8.03 0.92 2.42
CA ARG A 58 8.01 -0.37 1.72
C ARG A 58 8.75 -1.49 2.44
N PRO A 59 9.86 -1.28 3.19
CA PRO A 59 10.52 -2.38 3.90
C PRO A 59 9.57 -3.12 4.86
N ALA A 60 8.77 -2.40 5.64
CA ALA A 60 7.82 -3.00 6.57
C ALA A 60 6.64 -3.67 5.84
N LEU A 61 6.01 -2.93 4.90
CA LEU A 61 4.86 -3.44 4.14
C LEU A 61 5.22 -4.68 3.31
N CYS A 62 6.30 -4.63 2.53
CA CYS A 62 6.77 -5.76 1.74
C CYS A 62 7.31 -6.90 2.62
N GLY A 63 7.90 -6.57 3.77
CA GLY A 63 8.35 -7.55 4.76
C GLY A 63 7.21 -8.43 5.24
N TYR A 64 6.05 -7.83 5.54
CA TYR A 64 4.83 -8.56 5.89
C TYR A 64 4.24 -9.31 4.68
N LEU A 65 3.99 -8.63 3.57
CA LEU A 65 3.26 -9.20 2.42
C LEU A 65 4.02 -10.32 1.69
N PHE A 66 5.35 -10.21 1.59
CA PHE A 66 6.19 -11.08 0.74
C PHE A 66 7.35 -11.75 1.48
N GLY A 67 7.43 -11.55 2.79
CA GLY A 67 8.52 -12.04 3.62
C GLY A 67 8.00 -12.74 4.87
N ASN A 68 8.72 -12.55 5.98
CA ASN A 68 8.36 -13.05 7.31
C ASN A 68 8.21 -11.90 8.32
N GLY A 69 7.91 -10.70 7.83
CA GLY A 69 7.73 -9.50 8.64
C GLY A 69 6.44 -9.53 9.46
N SER A 70 6.38 -8.68 10.47
CA SER A 70 5.23 -8.57 11.37
C SER A 70 4.11 -7.74 10.77
N LEU A 71 2.85 -8.15 11.02
CA LEU A 71 1.69 -7.32 10.74
C LEU A 71 1.72 -6.00 11.54
N ASP A 72 2.16 -6.06 12.80
CA ASP A 72 2.23 -4.86 13.66
C ASP A 72 3.20 -3.82 13.09
N ASP A 73 4.35 -4.26 12.57
CA ASP A 73 5.32 -3.36 11.91
C ASP A 73 4.75 -2.75 10.64
N ALA A 74 3.98 -3.52 9.87
CA ALA A 74 3.32 -3.04 8.67
C ALA A 74 2.18 -2.05 8.99
N LEU A 75 1.41 -2.28 10.06
CA LEU A 75 0.38 -1.34 10.53
C LEU A 75 0.99 -0.07 11.15
N ALA A 76 2.17 -0.16 11.76
CA ALA A 76 2.86 0.99 12.34
C ALA A 76 3.22 2.07 11.30
N VAL A 77 3.35 1.69 10.02
CA VAL A 77 3.56 2.62 8.89
C VAL A 77 2.47 3.70 8.80
N PHE A 78 1.25 3.42 9.26
CA PHE A 78 0.15 4.38 9.24
C PHE A 78 0.27 5.48 10.30
N GLY A 79 1.27 5.41 11.18
CA GLY A 79 1.51 6.44 12.19
C GLY A 79 1.67 7.84 11.56
N GLY A 80 0.68 8.70 11.78
CA GLY A 80 0.68 10.08 11.25
C GLY A 80 -0.03 10.27 9.92
N TYR A 81 -0.49 9.19 9.29
CA TYR A 81 -1.32 9.20 8.09
C TYR A 81 -2.75 8.78 8.44
N ASP A 82 -3.72 9.39 7.77
CA ASP A 82 -5.13 9.03 7.94
C ASP A 82 -5.79 8.57 6.63
N ALA A 83 -5.00 8.47 5.56
CA ALA A 83 -5.36 7.76 4.34
C ALA A 83 -4.13 7.11 3.69
N ALA A 84 -4.33 6.11 2.84
CA ALA A 84 -3.24 5.51 2.06
C ALA A 84 -3.69 5.03 0.67
N MET A 85 -2.74 4.85 -0.23
CA MET A 85 -2.96 4.38 -1.61
C MET A 85 -1.68 3.81 -2.23
N ASP A 86 -1.86 3.22 -3.41
CA ASP A 86 -0.79 2.69 -4.28
C ASP A 86 -0.14 1.39 -3.76
N GLU A 87 0.79 0.84 -4.54
CA GLU A 87 1.47 -0.41 -4.18
C GLU A 87 2.54 -0.18 -3.11
N PRO A 88 2.63 -1.03 -2.06
CA PRO A 88 1.91 -2.29 -1.85
C PRO A 88 0.73 -2.23 -0.88
N VAL A 89 0.41 -1.06 -0.31
CA VAL A 89 -0.55 -0.96 0.80
C VAL A 89 -1.97 -1.40 0.42
N MET A 90 -2.36 -1.21 -0.84
CA MET A 90 -3.68 -1.64 -1.32
C MET A 90 -3.92 -3.15 -1.22
N LEU A 91 -2.85 -3.94 -1.15
CA LEU A 91 -2.92 -5.40 -0.96
C LEU A 91 -3.29 -5.80 0.46
N MET A 92 -3.12 -4.91 1.44
CA MET A 92 -3.43 -5.14 2.85
C MET A 92 -4.87 -4.74 3.23
N TYR A 93 -5.79 -4.71 2.26
CA TYR A 93 -7.14 -4.19 2.49
C TYR A 93 -7.91 -4.97 3.56
N GLU A 94 -7.68 -6.29 3.68
CA GLU A 94 -8.33 -7.14 4.68
C GLU A 94 -7.82 -6.86 6.09
N GLU A 95 -6.50 -6.73 6.25
CA GLU A 95 -5.87 -6.39 7.52
C GLU A 95 -6.25 -4.98 7.97
N ILE A 96 -6.29 -4.03 7.04
CA ILE A 96 -6.71 -2.65 7.33
C ILE A 96 -8.19 -2.61 7.70
N MET A 97 -9.04 -3.41 7.05
CA MET A 97 -10.47 -3.52 7.40
C MET A 97 -10.67 -4.09 8.80
N ALA A 98 -9.84 -5.05 9.21
CA ALA A 98 -9.86 -5.62 10.56
C ALA A 98 -9.31 -4.64 11.62
N ALA A 99 -8.20 -3.95 11.32
CA ALA A 99 -7.53 -3.04 12.25
C ALA A 99 -8.25 -1.69 12.41
N PHE A 100 -8.91 -1.21 11.35
CA PHE A 100 -9.61 0.07 11.31
C PHE A 100 -11.05 -0.09 10.79
N PRO A 101 -11.98 -0.64 11.59
CA PRO A 101 -13.34 -0.97 11.13
C PRO A 101 -14.16 0.22 10.61
N GLU A 102 -13.82 1.44 11.05
CA GLU A 102 -14.49 2.67 10.61
C GLU A 102 -13.93 3.24 9.30
N ALA A 103 -12.77 2.75 8.85
CA ALA A 103 -12.13 3.19 7.62
C ALA A 103 -13.02 2.89 6.41
N LYS A 104 -12.97 3.79 5.43
CA LYS A 104 -13.63 3.64 4.15
C LYS A 104 -12.63 3.16 3.11
N PHE A 105 -13.16 2.48 2.11
CA PHE A 105 -12.38 1.92 1.01
C PHE A 105 -12.94 2.48 -0.29
N LEU A 106 -12.08 3.00 -1.15
CA LEU A 106 -12.44 3.47 -2.48
C LEU A 106 -11.67 2.67 -3.52
N LEU A 107 -12.31 2.33 -4.63
CA LEU A 107 -11.67 1.64 -5.76
C LEU A 107 -11.68 2.56 -6.97
N THR A 108 -10.50 3.06 -7.35
CA THR A 108 -10.33 3.73 -8.63
C THR A 108 -10.26 2.70 -9.75
N ILE A 109 -11.01 2.95 -10.83
CA ILE A 109 -11.11 2.06 -11.99
C ILE A 109 -10.62 2.75 -13.26
N SER A 110 -10.08 1.96 -14.17
CA SER A 110 -9.66 2.40 -15.50
C SER A 110 -10.03 1.33 -16.53
N ASP A 111 -9.99 1.70 -17.82
CA ASP A 111 -10.06 0.71 -18.89
C ASP A 111 -8.91 -0.30 -18.75
N ALA A 112 -9.21 -1.58 -18.85
CA ALA A 112 -8.26 -2.64 -18.48
C ALA A 112 -7.06 -2.71 -19.42
N GLU A 113 -7.27 -2.56 -20.74
CA GLU A 113 -6.19 -2.59 -21.73
C GLU A 113 -5.28 -1.38 -21.56
N ARG A 114 -5.88 -0.19 -21.47
CA ARG A 114 -5.14 1.04 -21.25
C ARG A 114 -4.38 1.05 -19.92
N TRP A 115 -4.98 0.52 -18.86
CA TRP A 115 -4.31 0.37 -17.57
C TRP A 115 -3.08 -0.51 -17.70
N PHE A 116 -3.21 -1.67 -18.36
CA PHE A 116 -2.11 -2.62 -18.52
C PHE A 116 -0.94 -2.02 -19.30
N GLU A 117 -1.22 -1.31 -20.41
CA GLU A 117 -0.19 -0.60 -21.19
C GLU A 117 0.56 0.42 -20.32
N ASN A 118 -0.17 1.24 -19.57
CA ASN A 118 0.43 2.23 -18.66
C ASN A 118 1.24 1.59 -17.53
N TYR A 119 0.79 0.45 -17.01
CA TYR A 119 1.48 -0.28 -15.96
C TYR A 119 2.77 -0.92 -16.47
N VAL A 120 2.74 -1.51 -17.68
CA VAL A 120 3.94 -2.06 -18.32
C VAL A 120 4.99 -0.97 -18.52
N GLU A 121 4.57 0.21 -18.98
CA GLU A 121 5.48 1.35 -19.16
C GLU A 121 6.11 1.81 -17.85
N LEU A 122 5.30 2.00 -16.79
CA LEU A 122 5.80 2.28 -15.45
C LEU A 122 6.85 1.24 -15.01
N SER A 123 6.57 -0.04 -15.25
CA SER A 123 7.48 -1.12 -14.85
C SER A 123 8.81 -1.08 -15.63
N ARG A 124 8.81 -0.64 -16.90
CA ARG A 124 10.03 -0.44 -17.68
C ARG A 124 10.86 0.71 -17.12
N GLU A 125 10.23 1.84 -16.80
CA GLU A 125 10.89 3.02 -16.23
C GLU A 125 11.54 2.71 -14.88
N LEU A 126 10.80 2.03 -13.99
CA LEU A 126 11.31 1.66 -12.67
C LEU A 126 12.49 0.68 -12.74
N ARG A 127 12.52 -0.20 -13.76
CA ARG A 127 13.69 -1.06 -14.04
C ARG A 127 14.88 -0.26 -14.59
N ALA A 128 14.64 0.68 -15.49
CA ALA A 128 15.69 1.50 -16.09
C ALA A 128 16.38 2.41 -15.06
N THR A 129 15.64 2.92 -14.08
CA THR A 129 16.15 3.80 -13.03
C THR A 129 16.83 3.07 -11.86
N GLY A 130 16.75 1.73 -11.81
CA GLY A 130 17.31 0.94 -10.71
C GLY A 130 16.55 1.08 -9.38
N THR A 131 15.38 1.73 -9.38
CA THR A 131 14.57 1.98 -8.19
C THR A 131 13.93 0.69 -7.62
N ILE A 132 13.93 -0.41 -8.38
CA ILE A 132 13.40 -1.71 -7.94
C ILE A 132 14.52 -2.73 -7.68
N SER A 133 14.65 -3.15 -6.42
CA SER A 133 15.32 -4.40 -6.04
C SER A 133 14.40 -5.62 -6.32
N SER A 134 14.50 -6.11 -7.55
CA SER A 134 14.23 -7.43 -8.14
C SER A 134 13.15 -8.45 -7.67
N LYS A 135 12.38 -8.33 -6.58
CA LYS A 135 11.44 -9.45 -6.22
C LYS A 135 10.00 -9.12 -5.79
N ALA A 136 9.74 -8.00 -5.11
CA ALA A 136 8.43 -7.78 -4.51
C ALA A 136 7.38 -7.14 -5.44
N PHE A 137 7.80 -6.24 -6.34
CA PHE A 137 6.90 -5.39 -7.14
C PHE A 137 6.14 -6.14 -8.27
N PHE A 138 6.56 -7.35 -8.62
CA PHE A 138 6.10 -7.99 -9.86
C PHE A 138 5.06 -9.08 -9.67
N THR A 139 5.03 -9.76 -8.52
CA THR A 139 4.26 -11.01 -8.40
C THR A 139 2.75 -10.76 -8.38
N VAL A 140 2.26 -9.76 -7.65
CA VAL A 140 0.80 -9.62 -7.42
C VAL A 140 0.07 -8.98 -8.61
N CYS A 141 0.62 -7.93 -9.21
CA CYS A 141 0.00 -7.31 -10.38
C CYS A 141 0.07 -8.21 -11.63
N LEU A 142 1.15 -8.99 -11.83
CA LEU A 142 1.21 -9.93 -12.96
C LEU A 142 0.28 -11.12 -12.78
N GLU A 143 0.16 -11.68 -11.58
CA GLU A 143 -0.79 -12.77 -11.31
C GLU A 143 -2.24 -12.34 -11.51
N THR A 144 -2.57 -11.11 -11.13
CA THR A 144 -3.91 -10.53 -11.34
C THR A 144 -4.17 -10.23 -12.81
N ALA A 145 -3.19 -9.68 -13.54
CA ALA A 145 -3.31 -9.44 -14.98
C ALA A 145 -3.47 -10.76 -15.78
N HIS A 146 -2.77 -11.83 -15.38
CA HIS A 146 -2.89 -13.15 -16.00
C HIS A 146 -4.27 -13.78 -15.77
N LYS A 147 -4.87 -13.59 -14.59
CA LYS A 147 -6.26 -14.04 -14.32
C LYS A 147 -7.29 -13.29 -15.17
N CYS A 148 -7.05 -12.01 -15.46
CA CYS A 148 -7.97 -11.18 -16.24
C CYS A 148 -7.83 -11.34 -17.76
N ASN A 149 -6.65 -11.68 -18.28
CA ASN A 149 -6.44 -11.95 -19.72
C ASN A 149 -5.43 -13.08 -19.96
N PRO A 150 -5.88 -14.34 -20.00
CA PRO A 150 -4.99 -15.49 -20.22
C PRO A 150 -4.37 -15.54 -21.63
N GLY A 151 -4.84 -14.70 -22.56
CA GLY A 151 -4.30 -14.57 -23.92
C GLY A 151 -3.23 -13.48 -24.08
N ALA A 152 -3.00 -12.65 -23.06
CA ALA A 152 -1.91 -11.69 -23.08
C ALA A 152 -0.58 -12.46 -23.00
N ALA A 153 0.15 -12.49 -24.11
CA ALA A 153 1.42 -13.20 -24.20
C ALA A 153 2.35 -12.77 -23.05
N ILE A 154 2.66 -13.71 -22.16
CA ILE A 154 3.81 -13.59 -21.27
C ILE A 154 5.02 -13.59 -22.21
N LEU A 155 5.52 -12.40 -22.58
CA LEU A 155 6.88 -12.33 -23.08
C LEU A 155 7.74 -12.92 -21.97
N PRO A 156 8.49 -14.02 -22.20
CA PRO A 156 9.39 -14.55 -21.20
C PRO A 156 10.48 -13.50 -21.01
N ILE A 157 10.29 -12.60 -20.04
CA ILE A 157 11.31 -11.66 -19.61
C ILE A 157 12.31 -12.51 -18.83
N SER A 158 13.27 -13.04 -19.58
CA SER A 158 14.44 -13.71 -19.05
C SER A 158 15.01 -12.87 -17.92
N VAL A 159 15.15 -13.49 -16.74
CA VAL A 159 15.97 -12.97 -15.63
C VAL A 159 17.39 -12.88 -16.17
N GLN A 160 17.74 -11.76 -16.79
CA GLN A 160 19.13 -11.49 -17.11
C GLN A 160 19.85 -11.22 -15.81
N LYS A 161 20.56 -12.26 -15.37
CA LYS A 161 21.57 -12.29 -14.32
C LYS A 161 22.33 -10.96 -14.33
N THR A 162 22.16 -10.16 -13.27
CA THR A 162 22.90 -8.94 -13.02
C THR A 162 24.38 -9.19 -13.27
N ARG A 163 24.95 -8.50 -14.27
CA ARG A 163 26.38 -8.49 -14.54
C ARG A 163 27.06 -7.83 -13.35
N THR A 164 27.85 -8.60 -12.61
CA THR A 164 28.83 -8.06 -11.66
C THR A 164 29.78 -7.17 -12.44
N LEU A 165 29.81 -5.88 -12.12
CA LEU A 165 30.87 -4.98 -12.56
C LEU A 165 32.02 -5.12 -11.58
N ALA A 166 33.16 -5.58 -12.10
CA ALA A 166 34.49 -5.38 -11.53
C ALA A 166 35.09 -4.10 -12.16
#